data_AF-A0A534NX91-F1
#
_entry.id   AF-A0A534NX91-F1
#
_cell.length_a   1.000
_cell.length_b   1.000
_cell.length_c   1.000
_cell.angle_alpha   90.00
_cell.angle_beta   90.00
_cell.angle_gamma   90.00
#
_symmetry.space_group_name_H-M   'P 1'
#
loop_
_entity.id
_entity.type
_entity.pdbx_description
1 polymer ?
#
loop_
_entity_poly.entity_id
_entity_poly.type
_entity_poly.pdbx_seq_one_letter_code
_entity_poly.pdbx_strand_id
1 'polypeptide(L)'
;MRRILMLSLLAAAACGGPSRGHLVVDWTFSGVSCANAGVANIAIDITNEVLTPSTFACRDAAVGVDLGSYLVGNYDLTITGYDAAGTVTHQQTQTLAVHAWTR
;
A
#
# COMPACT_ATOMS: atom_id res chain seq x y z
N MET A 1 -55.80 8.49 30.40
CA MET A 1 -55.23 9.15 29.20
C MET A 1 -53.82 8.61 29.01
N ARG A 2 -53.58 7.78 27.99
CA ARG A 2 -52.34 7.03 27.78
C ARG A 2 -51.48 7.78 26.75
N ARG A 3 -50.46 8.52 27.21
CA ARG A 3 -49.54 9.29 26.34
C ARG A 3 -48.53 8.31 25.74
N ILE A 4 -48.74 7.95 24.47
CA ILE A 4 -47.76 7.19 23.67
C ILE A 4 -46.74 8.21 23.16
N LEU A 5 -45.57 8.24 23.79
CA LEU A 5 -44.40 8.96 23.29
C LEU A 5 -43.81 8.15 22.12
N MET A 6 -44.09 8.59 20.89
CA MET A 6 -43.37 8.12 19.70
C MET A 6 -41.93 8.65 19.79
N LEU A 7 -40.99 7.79 20.17
CA LEU A 7 -39.57 8.03 19.93
C LEU A 7 -39.30 7.80 18.44
N SER A 8 -39.33 8.89 17.68
CA SER A 8 -38.79 8.92 16.32
C SER A 8 -37.26 8.77 16.39
N LEU A 9 -36.77 7.55 16.19
CA LEU A 9 -35.35 7.28 15.93
C LEU A 9 -34.98 7.90 14.58
N LEU A 10 -34.39 9.09 14.59
CA LEU A 10 -33.59 9.58 13.48
C LEU A 10 -32.29 8.77 13.47
N ALA A 11 -32.28 7.63 12.78
CA ALA A 11 -31.06 6.96 12.38
C ALA A 11 -30.38 7.84 11.31
N ALA A 12 -29.52 8.76 11.74
CA ALA A 12 -28.61 9.44 10.84
C ALA A 12 -27.62 8.39 10.32
N ALA A 13 -27.90 7.85 9.13
CA ALA A 13 -26.92 7.08 8.39
C ALA A 13 -25.75 8.03 8.11
N ALA A 14 -24.65 7.85 8.84
CA ALA A 14 -23.38 8.47 8.49
C ALA A 14 -22.90 7.80 7.19
N CYS A 15 -23.43 8.27 6.05
CA CYS A 15 -23.04 7.85 4.72
C CYS A 15 -21.68 8.44 4.34
N GLY A 16 -20.65 8.13 5.12
CA GLY A 16 -19.27 8.24 4.68
C GLY A 16 -18.85 6.88 4.16
N GLY A 17 -18.68 6.74 2.84
CA GLY A 17 -18.00 5.57 2.29
C GLY A 17 -16.60 5.43 2.90
N PRO A 18 -15.98 4.24 2.85
CA PRO A 18 -14.67 4.07 3.44
C PRO A 18 -13.66 4.98 2.74
N SER A 19 -12.94 5.77 3.54
CA SER A 19 -11.96 6.73 3.04
C SER A 19 -10.81 6.01 2.34
N ARG A 20 -10.27 6.65 1.31
CA ARG A 20 -9.11 6.14 0.56
C ARG A 20 -7.95 7.13 0.60
N GLY A 21 -6.75 6.57 0.61
CA GLY A 21 -5.49 7.27 0.42
C GLY A 21 -4.79 6.83 -0.85
N HIS A 22 -3.71 7.51 -1.18
CA HIS A 22 -2.84 7.17 -2.30
C HIS A 22 -1.53 6.60 -1.75
N LEU A 23 -1.08 5.47 -2.29
CA LEU A 23 0.11 4.77 -1.83
C LEU A 23 1.21 4.83 -2.90
N VAL A 24 2.23 5.63 -2.63
CA VAL A 24 3.48 5.64 -3.39
C VAL A 24 4.54 5.00 -2.53
N VAL A 25 5.32 4.09 -3.10
CA VAL A 25 6.34 3.32 -2.39
C VAL A 25 7.68 3.59 -3.02
N ASP A 26 8.57 4.17 -2.24
CA ASP A 26 9.97 4.38 -2.61
C ASP A 26 10.85 3.31 -1.98
N TRP A 27 12.00 3.04 -2.60
CA TRP A 27 12.96 2.09 -2.06
C TRP A 27 14.42 2.49 -2.27
N THR A 28 15.23 2.00 -1.35
CA THR A 28 16.67 1.83 -1.53
C THR A 28 17.05 0.44 -1.04
N PHE A 29 18.14 -0.09 -1.56
CA PHE A 29 18.68 -1.39 -1.18
C PHE A 29 20.03 -1.15 -0.52
N SER A 30 20.12 -1.42 0.79
CA SER A 30 21.31 -1.08 1.60
C SER A 30 21.73 0.39 1.49
N GLY A 31 20.76 1.31 1.33
CA GLY A 31 21.00 2.75 1.23
C GLY A 31 21.43 3.23 -0.16
N VAL A 32 21.50 2.35 -1.18
CA VAL A 32 21.80 2.72 -2.56
C VAL A 32 20.64 2.39 -3.51
N SER A 33 20.70 2.88 -4.75
CA SER A 33 19.72 2.55 -5.79
C SER A 33 19.73 1.05 -6.12
N CYS A 34 18.64 0.53 -6.67
CA CYS A 34 18.55 -0.89 -7.06
C CYS A 34 19.68 -1.30 -8.03
N ALA A 35 20.05 -0.42 -8.98
CA ALA A 35 21.12 -0.70 -9.94
C ALA A 35 22.48 -0.86 -9.24
N ASN A 36 22.78 0.03 -8.29
CA ASN A 36 24.04 -0.01 -7.54
C ASN A 36 24.08 -1.16 -6.52
N ALA A 37 22.93 -1.64 -6.06
CA ALA A 37 22.80 -2.82 -5.22
C ALA A 37 22.87 -4.15 -6.00
N GLY A 38 22.97 -4.11 -7.34
CA GLY A 38 22.94 -5.33 -8.17
C GLY A 38 21.55 -5.98 -8.27
N VAL A 39 20.49 -5.24 -7.96
CA VAL A 39 19.10 -5.68 -8.10
C VAL A 39 18.63 -5.45 -9.54
N ALA A 40 18.17 -6.50 -10.20
CA ALA A 40 17.60 -6.46 -11.55
C ALA A 40 16.07 -6.34 -11.54
N ASN A 41 15.40 -7.00 -10.59
CA ASN A 41 13.93 -6.97 -10.47
C ASN A 41 13.51 -6.71 -9.02
N ILE A 42 12.42 -5.97 -8.84
CA ILE A 42 11.78 -5.69 -7.56
C ILE A 42 10.40 -6.33 -7.55
N ALA A 43 10.11 -7.20 -6.59
CA ALA A 43 8.75 -7.64 -6.31
C ALA A 43 8.20 -6.93 -5.08
N ILE A 44 6.91 -6.62 -5.13
CA ILE A 44 6.16 -6.02 -4.04
C ILE A 44 5.01 -6.96 -3.69
N ASP A 45 4.85 -7.22 -2.41
CA ASP A 45 3.73 -7.95 -1.84
C ASP A 45 3.08 -7.10 -0.75
N ILE A 46 1.76 -7.07 -0.71
CA ILE A 46 1.00 -6.46 0.37
C ILE A 46 0.04 -7.52 0.90
N THR A 47 0.11 -7.79 2.19
CA THR A 47 -0.69 -8.86 2.82
C THR A 47 -2.18 -8.66 2.53
N ASN A 48 -2.81 -9.69 1.96
CA ASN A 48 -4.23 -9.72 1.56
C ASN A 48 -4.63 -8.79 0.38
N GLU A 49 -3.68 -8.24 -0.36
CA GLU A 49 -3.94 -7.43 -1.55
C GLU A 49 -3.39 -8.12 -2.81
N VAL A 50 -4.06 -7.93 -3.94
CA VAL A 50 -3.59 -8.43 -5.25
C VAL A 50 -3.08 -7.26 -6.07
N LEU A 51 -1.78 -7.26 -6.38
CA LEU A 51 -1.13 -6.21 -7.17
C LEU A 51 -1.03 -6.61 -8.65
N THR A 52 -1.26 -5.67 -9.55
CA THR A 52 -1.08 -5.87 -10.99
C THR A 52 -0.62 -4.56 -11.65
N PRO A 53 0.67 -4.43 -11.99
CA PRO A 53 1.76 -5.39 -11.78
C PRO A 53 2.22 -5.48 -10.30
N SER A 54 2.83 -6.61 -9.92
CA SER A 54 3.48 -6.83 -8.61
C SER A 54 5.01 -6.92 -8.71
N THR A 55 5.57 -6.88 -9.92
CA THR A 55 7.00 -7.01 -10.18
C THR A 55 7.43 -5.99 -11.22
N PHE A 56 8.58 -5.36 -10.98
CA PHE A 56 9.11 -4.25 -11.76
C PHE A 56 10.58 -4.48 -12.06
N ALA A 57 11.02 -4.19 -13.28
CA ALA A 57 12.46 -4.15 -13.57
C ALA A 57 13.08 -2.91 -12.94
N CYS A 58 14.26 -3.05 -12.34
CA CYS A 58 14.97 -1.94 -11.68
C CYS A 58 15.19 -0.75 -12.60
N ARG A 59 15.42 -0.98 -13.90
CA ARG A 59 15.59 0.09 -14.89
C ARG A 59 14.34 0.97 -15.09
N ASP A 60 13.15 0.42 -14.81
CA ASP A 60 11.86 1.07 -15.05
C ASP A 60 11.30 1.68 -13.75
N ALA A 61 11.72 1.16 -12.59
CA ALA A 61 11.29 1.58 -11.26
C ALA A 61 12.50 1.80 -10.32
N ALA A 62 13.43 2.67 -10.73
CA ALA A 62 14.72 2.79 -10.05
C ALA A 62 14.61 3.32 -8.61
N VAL A 63 13.58 4.13 -8.32
CA VAL A 63 13.40 4.83 -7.03
C VAL A 63 12.13 4.44 -6.29
N GLY A 64 11.16 3.82 -6.98
CA GLY A 64 9.84 3.54 -6.42
C GLY A 64 8.77 3.34 -7.49
N VAL A 65 7.55 3.08 -7.03
CA VAL A 65 6.34 3.00 -7.86
C VAL A 65 5.14 3.62 -7.17
N ASP A 66 4.22 4.08 -8.00
CA ASP A 66 2.86 4.42 -7.59
C ASP A 66 1.99 3.16 -7.63
N LEU A 67 1.44 2.76 -6.47
CA LEU A 67 0.55 1.62 -6.34
C LEU A 67 -0.93 2.02 -6.41
N GLY A 68 -1.24 3.32 -6.46
CA GLY A 68 -2.58 3.85 -6.61
C GLY A 68 -3.35 3.98 -5.29
N SER A 69 -4.66 3.72 -5.33
CA SER A 69 -5.59 4.08 -4.26
C SER A 69 -6.00 2.90 -3.36
N TYR A 70 -5.68 3.03 -2.06
CA TYR A 70 -5.95 2.03 -1.03
C TYR A 70 -6.94 2.57 0.00
N LEU A 71 -7.61 1.66 0.72
CA LEU A 71 -8.43 2.04 1.87
C LEU A 71 -7.52 2.60 2.97
N VAL A 72 -8.04 3.51 3.78
CA VAL A 72 -7.31 3.99 4.97
C VAL A 72 -7.12 2.84 5.94
N GLY A 73 -5.89 2.62 6.39
CA GLY A 73 -5.53 1.50 7.24
C GLY A 73 -4.03 1.23 7.28
N ASN A 74 -3.65 0.20 8.04
CA ASN A 74 -2.27 -0.28 8.10
C ASN A 74 -2.11 -1.49 7.18
N TYR A 75 -1.00 -1.52 6.45
CA TYR A 75 -0.67 -2.54 5.47
C TYR A 75 0.74 -3.06 5.73
N ASP A 76 0.91 -4.37 5.78
CA ASP A 76 2.23 -5.00 5.81
C ASP A 76 2.70 -5.22 4.38
N LEU A 77 3.66 -4.40 3.97
CA LEU A 77 4.25 -4.39 2.63
C LEU A 77 5.63 -5.03 2.69
N THR A 78 5.88 -6.00 1.80
CA THR A 78 7.20 -6.62 1.61
C THR A 78 7.77 -6.23 0.26
N ILE A 79 8.99 -5.70 0.25
CA ILE A 79 9.79 -5.46 -0.95
C ILE A 79 10.88 -6.51 -1.02
N THR A 80 10.99 -7.19 -2.17
CA THR A 80 12.02 -8.18 -2.45
C THR A 80 12.81 -7.77 -3.68
N GLY A 81 14.14 -7.65 -3.54
CA GLY A 81 15.07 -7.42 -4.64
C GLY A 81 15.67 -8.72 -5.13
N TYR A 82 15.65 -8.93 -6.44
CA TYR A 82 16.24 -10.08 -7.13
C TYR A 82 17.39 -9.64 -8.02
N ASP A 83 18.47 -10.41 -8.05
CA ASP A 83 19.55 -10.24 -9.03
C ASP A 83 19.12 -10.68 -10.45
N ALA A 84 20.05 -10.58 -11.42
CA ALA A 84 19.79 -10.94 -12.81
C ALA A 84 19.55 -12.46 -13.02
N ALA A 85 19.96 -13.31 -12.07
CA ALA A 85 19.73 -14.75 -12.09
C ALA A 85 18.38 -15.13 -11.44
N GLY A 86 17.67 -14.18 -10.83
CA GLY A 86 16.43 -14.43 -10.10
C GLY A 86 16.64 -14.84 -8.64
N THR A 87 17.84 -14.64 -8.08
CA THR A 87 18.13 -14.91 -6.67
C THR A 87 17.70 -13.72 -5.83
N VAL A 88 17.04 -13.97 -4.70
CA VAL A 88 16.74 -12.92 -3.71
C VAL A 88 18.03 -12.44 -3.05
N THR A 89 18.33 -11.15 -3.17
CA THR A 89 19.50 -10.51 -2.53
C THR A 89 19.11 -9.59 -1.39
N HIS A 90 17.89 -9.06 -1.43
CA HIS A 90 17.35 -8.17 -0.39
C HIS A 90 15.87 -8.45 -0.17
N GLN A 91 15.44 -8.35 1.08
CA GLN A 91 14.03 -8.42 1.42
C GLN A 91 13.77 -7.61 2.69
N GLN A 92 12.70 -6.82 2.69
CA GLN A 92 12.27 -6.06 3.85
C GLN A 92 10.76 -5.99 3.90
N THR A 93 10.19 -6.24 5.08
CA THR A 93 8.78 -6.02 5.38
C THR A 93 8.64 -4.80 6.28
N GLN A 94 7.69 -3.94 5.95
CA GLN A 94 7.37 -2.75 6.71
C GLN A 94 5.85 -2.56 6.78
N THR A 95 5.36 -2.22 7.97
CA THR A 95 3.98 -1.76 8.13
C THR A 95 3.89 -0.29 7.71
N LEU A 96 3.00 0.00 6.77
CA LEU A 96 2.73 1.34 6.24
C LEU A 96 1.30 1.75 6.60
N ALA A 97 1.10 3.02 6.94
CA ALA A 97 -0.22 3.58 7.16
C ALA A 97 -0.68 4.36 5.92
N VAL A 98 -1.82 3.97 5.35
CA VAL A 98 -2.52 4.73 4.31
C VAL A 98 -3.47 5.70 5.00
N HIS A 99 -3.29 6.99 4.75
CA HIS A 99 -4.11 8.05 5.32
C HIS A 99 -5.07 8.64 4.30
N ALA A 100 -6.19 9.19 4.77
CA ALA A 100 -7.16 9.85 3.91
C ALA A 100 -6.49 11.05 3.22
N TRP A 101 -6.76 11.22 1.93
CA TRP A 101 -6.27 12.38 1.20
C TRP A 101 -7.02 13.63 1.69
N THR A 102 -6.37 14.44 2.52
CA THR A 102 -6.89 15.76 2.91
C THR A 102 -6.58 16.74 1.79
N ARG A 103 -7.61 17.21 1.09
CA ARG A 103 -7.50 18.28 0.11
C ARG A 103 -7.20 19.62 0.77
#